data_AF-A0A0Q4JIT1-F1
#
_entry.id   AF-A0A0Q4JIT1-F1
#
_cell.length_a   1.000
_cell.length_b   1.000
_cell.length_c   1.000
_cell.angle_alpha   90.00
_cell.angle_beta   90.00
_cell.angle_gamma   90.00
#
_symmetry.space_group_name_H-M   'P 1'
#
loop_
_entity.id
_entity.type
_entity.pdbx_description
1 polymer ?
#
loop_
_entity_poly.entity_id
_entity_poly.type
_entity_poly.pdbx_seq_one_letter_code
_entity_poly.pdbx_strand_id
1 'polypeptide(L)'
;MRIRYIATFAETIRTDPVTLAREYLSARDATDHEFQTDEARSAYVDVLSALGRFQHQSAFARALAHLDGGPEALDNTRQHNGMRSIAWSFGDGPTFPGFTDDTTWNGFLNVRVPVSAWPYVLAELMAGADEDAETIEAYRRIGTADGLVCLSNGFATQEAMPTWPEFFPDYPIDTMVPIPSEWSEMSWRHETAPSFGPCVGPMGEAAQIWVDYELPAMREFPEAARFTFSRRDAIGELTVIYEGDDYAEALGHIAIETLACAFAHLIAEQLDPAEWRDMRVRNQTIEPRVCASHDFVDANMVMLEAWQATRSPTIVGNGDADALGSDLHHVNAAWSVATRHYLTASSEGSRFDDWRVTGRDVQSLAAAGRDLATIPPSDSAGRVYSVGFVQAYGTGWIVDVSNTSQSFDHLIDAEAHLWSVFASAESRHA
;
A
#
# COMPACT_ATOMS: atom_id res chain seq x y z
N MET A 1 -11.46 15.57 26.67
CA MET A 1 -12.06 15.39 28.02
C MET A 1 -13.58 15.39 27.94
N ARG A 2 -14.16 14.19 27.95
CA ARG A 2 -15.58 13.89 27.61
C ARG A 2 -16.60 14.36 28.67
N ILE A 3 -16.14 14.96 29.78
CA ILE A 3 -17.00 15.50 30.87
C ILE A 3 -17.98 16.60 30.39
N ARG A 4 -17.74 17.25 29.24
CA ARG A 4 -18.66 18.24 28.66
C ARG A 4 -19.79 17.65 27.80
N TYR A 5 -19.75 16.36 27.47
CA TYR A 5 -20.70 15.70 26.57
C TYR A 5 -21.39 14.47 27.16
N ILE A 6 -21.13 14.14 28.43
CA ILE A 6 -21.93 13.15 29.15
C ILE A 6 -23.34 13.71 29.27
N ALA A 7 -24.32 13.01 28.69
CA ALA A 7 -25.73 13.27 28.93
C ALA A 7 -25.95 13.39 30.45
N THR A 8 -26.73 14.36 30.89
CA THR A 8 -26.94 14.56 32.34
C THR A 8 -27.39 13.24 32.98
N PHE A 9 -27.06 13.00 34.25
CA PHE A 9 -27.41 11.73 34.91
C PHE A 9 -28.92 11.40 34.78
N ALA A 10 -29.75 12.44 34.73
CA ALA A 10 -31.19 12.35 34.49
C ALA A 10 -31.57 11.89 33.07
N GLU A 11 -30.77 12.18 32.05
CA GLU A 11 -30.95 11.70 30.67
C GLU A 11 -30.45 10.26 30.51
N THR A 12 -29.33 9.92 31.16
CA THR A 12 -28.80 8.55 31.18
C THR A 12 -29.82 7.56 31.77
N ILE A 13 -30.53 7.97 32.84
CA ILE A 13 -31.62 7.21 33.47
C ILE A 13 -32.81 6.96 32.52
N ARG A 14 -33.02 7.79 31.50
CA ARG A 14 -34.17 7.69 30.57
C ARG A 14 -33.80 7.02 29.24
N THR A 15 -32.55 6.61 29.09
CA THR A 15 -32.01 6.09 27.82
C THR A 15 -32.50 4.66 27.57
N ASP A 16 -32.80 4.34 26.31
CA ASP A 16 -33.22 3.01 25.89
C ASP A 16 -32.06 1.98 26.04
N PRO A 17 -32.35 0.68 26.13
CA PRO A 17 -31.32 -0.32 26.43
C PRO A 17 -30.22 -0.45 25.39
N VAL A 18 -30.46 -0.10 24.12
CA VAL A 18 -29.47 -0.22 23.04
C VAL A 18 -28.50 0.95 23.12
N THR A 19 -29.02 2.17 23.28
CA THR A 19 -28.20 3.37 23.43
C THR A 19 -27.38 3.30 24.73
N LEU A 20 -27.96 2.79 25.81
CA LEU A 20 -27.23 2.59 27.07
C LEU A 20 -26.14 1.52 26.95
N ALA A 21 -26.37 0.45 26.17
CA ALA A 21 -25.37 -0.58 25.89
C ALA A 21 -24.21 -0.04 25.05
N ARG A 22 -24.48 0.83 24.07
CA ARG A 22 -23.45 1.50 23.27
C ARG A 22 -22.59 2.43 24.11
N GLU A 23 -23.19 3.22 24.99
CA GLU A 23 -22.44 4.10 25.89
C GLU A 23 -21.60 3.29 26.88
N TYR A 24 -22.13 2.17 27.38
CA TYR A 24 -21.38 1.23 28.22
C TYR A 24 -20.13 0.68 27.50
N LEU A 25 -20.28 0.16 26.28
CA LEU A 25 -19.16 -0.39 25.50
C LEU A 25 -18.16 0.71 25.12
N SER A 26 -18.65 1.88 24.71
CA SER A 26 -17.80 3.03 24.40
C SER A 26 -16.97 3.48 25.61
N ALA A 27 -17.56 3.55 26.81
CA ALA A 27 -16.83 3.92 28.03
C ALA A 27 -15.90 2.78 28.51
N ARG A 28 -16.26 1.52 28.28
CA ARG A 28 -15.43 0.35 28.61
C ARG A 28 -14.15 0.33 27.75
N ASP A 29 -14.27 0.67 26.48
CA ASP A 29 -13.19 0.55 25.49
C ASP A 29 -12.47 1.88 25.22
N ALA A 30 -12.87 2.97 25.89
CA ALA A 30 -12.24 4.28 25.80
C ALA A 30 -10.80 4.30 26.34
N THR A 31 -9.92 5.03 25.65
CA THR A 31 -8.49 5.22 26.01
C THR A 31 -8.27 6.48 26.87
N ASP A 32 -7.04 6.65 27.39
CA ASP A 32 -6.64 7.63 28.43
C ASP A 32 -6.95 9.12 28.16
N HIS A 33 -7.38 9.49 26.95
CA HIS A 33 -7.69 10.88 26.57
C HIS A 33 -9.15 11.29 26.78
N GLU A 34 -10.04 10.33 27.08
CA GLU A 34 -11.48 10.56 27.19
C GLU A 34 -11.94 10.84 28.63
N PHE A 35 -11.32 10.19 29.61
CA PHE A 35 -11.60 10.33 31.05
C PHE A 35 -10.42 10.99 31.79
N GLN A 36 -10.70 11.63 32.93
CA GLN A 36 -9.65 12.29 33.73
C GLN A 36 -8.70 11.31 34.41
N THR A 37 -9.22 10.14 34.80
CA THR A 37 -8.46 9.01 35.34
C THR A 37 -9.14 7.71 34.92
N ASP A 38 -8.39 6.61 34.89
CA ASP A 38 -8.95 5.28 34.62
C ASP A 38 -9.94 4.84 35.71
N GLU A 39 -9.73 5.27 36.97
CA GLU A 39 -10.66 5.02 38.07
C GLU A 39 -12.02 5.71 37.85
N ALA A 40 -12.03 6.92 37.27
CA ALA A 40 -13.26 7.62 36.92
C ALA A 40 -14.00 6.95 35.76
N ARG A 41 -13.26 6.41 34.78
CA ARG A 41 -13.81 5.61 33.68
C ARG A 41 -14.46 4.34 34.22
N SER A 42 -13.74 3.56 35.03
CA SER A 42 -14.25 2.33 35.64
C SER A 42 -15.51 2.58 36.46
N ALA A 43 -15.52 3.63 37.29
CA ALA A 43 -16.69 3.99 38.10
C ALA A 43 -17.90 4.36 37.22
N TYR A 44 -17.69 5.01 36.07
CA TYR A 44 -18.76 5.34 35.14
C TYR A 44 -19.32 4.10 34.42
N VAL A 45 -18.43 3.20 33.97
CA VAL A 45 -18.80 1.91 33.37
C VAL A 45 -19.65 1.07 34.34
N ASP A 46 -19.28 1.03 35.62
CA ASP A 46 -20.05 0.32 36.66
C ASP A 46 -21.45 0.90 36.83
N VAL A 47 -21.59 2.22 36.79
CA VAL A 47 -22.89 2.91 36.88
C VAL A 47 -23.77 2.57 35.68
N LEU A 48 -23.24 2.61 34.45
CA LEU A 48 -23.98 2.26 33.25
C LEU A 48 -24.42 0.80 33.25
N SER A 49 -23.54 -0.11 33.69
CA SER A 49 -23.84 -1.53 33.86
C SER A 49 -24.97 -1.76 34.88
N ALA A 50 -24.88 -1.10 36.04
CA ALA A 50 -25.88 -1.20 37.09
C ALA A 50 -27.24 -0.65 36.63
N LEU A 51 -27.26 0.50 35.96
CA LEU A 51 -28.47 1.10 35.38
C LEU A 51 -29.10 0.18 34.33
N GLY A 52 -28.30 -0.34 33.39
CA GLY A 52 -28.80 -1.22 32.34
C GLY A 52 -29.39 -2.53 32.88
N ARG A 53 -28.72 -3.14 33.87
CA ARG A 53 -29.22 -4.34 34.55
C ARG A 53 -30.49 -4.07 35.36
N PHE A 54 -30.56 -2.93 36.06
CA PHE A 54 -31.70 -2.61 36.92
C PHE A 54 -32.95 -2.19 36.14
N GLN A 55 -32.79 -1.31 35.16
CA GLN A 55 -33.93 -0.72 34.41
C GLN A 55 -34.43 -1.64 33.29
N HIS A 56 -33.51 -2.25 32.55
CA HIS A 56 -33.83 -2.94 31.30
C HIS A 56 -33.56 -4.46 31.33
N GLN A 57 -32.89 -4.94 32.39
CA GLN A 57 -32.66 -6.36 32.68
C GLN A 57 -32.16 -7.14 31.44
N SER A 58 -32.93 -8.14 31.00
CA SER A 58 -32.57 -9.00 29.87
C SER A 58 -32.51 -8.27 28.53
N ALA A 59 -33.17 -7.11 28.37
CA ALA A 59 -33.09 -6.33 27.13
C ALA A 59 -31.73 -5.65 26.98
N PHE A 60 -31.15 -5.14 28.07
CA PHE A 60 -29.79 -4.60 28.08
C PHE A 60 -28.75 -5.71 27.87
N ALA A 61 -28.91 -6.86 28.52
CA ALA A 61 -28.01 -8.00 28.31
C ALA A 61 -28.04 -8.53 26.87
N ARG A 62 -29.22 -8.57 26.23
CA ARG A 62 -29.34 -8.92 24.80
C ARG A 62 -28.73 -7.85 23.90
N ALA A 63 -28.93 -6.57 24.20
CA ALA A 63 -28.32 -5.49 23.45
C ALA A 63 -26.79 -5.52 23.55
N LEU A 64 -26.24 -5.73 24.75
CA LEU A 64 -24.81 -5.94 24.95
C LEU A 64 -24.32 -7.17 24.19
N ALA A 65 -24.93 -8.34 24.35
CA ALA A 65 -24.49 -9.54 23.64
C ALA A 65 -24.57 -9.40 22.11
N HIS A 66 -25.51 -8.61 21.60
CA HIS A 66 -25.62 -8.32 20.17
C HIS A 66 -24.56 -7.32 19.67
N LEU A 67 -24.22 -6.32 20.49
CA LEU A 67 -23.27 -5.26 20.14
C LEU A 67 -21.80 -5.62 20.47
N ASP A 68 -21.59 -6.49 21.45
CA ASP A 68 -20.29 -7.00 21.95
C ASP A 68 -19.92 -8.33 21.28
N GLY A 69 -20.76 -8.81 20.36
CA GLY A 69 -20.42 -9.92 19.47
C GLY A 69 -19.34 -9.47 18.51
N GLY A 70 -18.10 -9.93 18.74
CA GLY A 70 -16.95 -9.61 17.90
C GLY A 70 -17.16 -9.94 16.41
N PRO A 71 -16.30 -9.39 15.53
CA PRO A 71 -16.44 -9.43 14.07
C PRO A 71 -16.55 -10.85 13.47
N GLU A 72 -16.21 -11.90 14.22
CA GLU A 72 -16.22 -13.29 13.73
C GLU A 72 -17.63 -13.94 13.65
N ALA A 73 -18.64 -13.41 14.35
CA ALA A 73 -19.94 -14.11 14.44
C ALA A 73 -20.93 -13.79 13.29
N LEU A 74 -20.61 -12.84 12.42
CA LEU A 74 -21.47 -12.44 11.29
C LEU A 74 -21.00 -12.93 9.92
N ASP A 75 -19.84 -13.60 9.82
CA ASP A 75 -19.15 -13.80 8.55
C ASP A 75 -19.15 -15.25 8.00
N ASN A 76 -20.11 -16.07 8.40
CA ASN A 76 -20.21 -17.45 7.91
C ASN A 76 -21.29 -17.70 6.85
N THR A 77 -22.01 -16.66 6.39
CA THR A 77 -23.05 -16.87 5.36
C THR A 77 -22.72 -16.39 3.95
N ARG A 78 -21.59 -15.72 3.71
CA ARG A 78 -21.08 -15.49 2.34
C ARG A 78 -19.57 -15.34 2.32
N GLN A 79 -18.84 -16.46 2.27
CA GLN A 79 -17.55 -16.48 1.60
C GLN A 79 -17.77 -16.01 0.15
N HIS A 80 -17.57 -14.72 -0.11
CA HIS A 80 -17.44 -14.23 -1.47
C HIS A 80 -16.12 -14.79 -2.00
N ASN A 81 -16.24 -15.78 -2.89
CA ASN A 81 -15.18 -16.43 -3.67
C ASN A 81 -13.87 -15.62 -3.76
N GLY A 82 -12.87 -15.95 -2.93
CA GLY A 82 -11.49 -15.51 -3.13
C GLY A 82 -11.12 -14.09 -2.66
N MET A 83 -11.99 -13.37 -1.94
CA MET A 83 -11.68 -12.02 -1.44
C MET A 83 -11.20 -12.02 0.01
N ARG A 84 -10.21 -11.17 0.33
CA ARG A 84 -9.59 -11.00 1.65
C ARG A 84 -10.29 -9.90 2.45
N SER A 85 -10.52 -10.13 3.74
CA SER A 85 -11.07 -9.12 4.65
C SER A 85 -10.01 -8.08 5.02
N ILE A 86 -10.40 -6.80 5.00
CA ILE A 86 -9.54 -5.67 5.34
C ILE A 86 -10.29 -4.64 6.20
N ALA A 87 -9.52 -3.84 6.94
CA ALA A 87 -9.94 -2.53 7.38
C ALA A 87 -9.43 -1.48 6.38
N TRP A 88 -10.09 -0.32 6.26
CA TRP A 88 -9.63 0.80 5.41
C TRP A 88 -10.23 2.16 5.85
N SER A 89 -9.65 3.29 5.43
CA SER A 89 -10.21 4.65 5.63
C SER A 89 -9.90 5.61 4.48
N PHE A 90 -10.62 6.74 4.44
CA PHE A 90 -10.25 7.90 3.62
C PHE A 90 -9.25 8.77 4.39
N GLY A 91 -7.96 8.62 4.09
CA GLY A 91 -6.89 9.35 4.80
C GLY A 91 -6.93 9.09 6.31
N ASP A 92 -6.86 10.16 7.10
CA ASP A 92 -6.90 10.12 8.57
C ASP A 92 -8.34 9.98 9.15
N GLY A 93 -9.33 9.64 8.31
CA GLY A 93 -10.74 9.50 8.69
C GLY A 93 -11.08 8.20 9.42
N PRO A 94 -12.38 7.95 9.70
CA PRO A 94 -12.85 6.74 10.37
C PRO A 94 -12.53 5.46 9.59
N THR A 95 -12.30 4.38 10.31
CA THR A 95 -12.08 3.05 9.75
C THR A 95 -13.38 2.35 9.38
N PHE A 96 -13.41 1.70 8.23
CA PHE A 96 -14.50 0.85 7.76
C PHE A 96 -14.02 -0.58 7.52
N PRO A 97 -14.86 -1.60 7.78
CA PRO A 97 -14.61 -2.95 7.31
C PRO A 97 -14.84 -3.03 5.80
N GLY A 98 -14.11 -3.92 5.12
CA GLY A 98 -14.23 -4.15 3.69
C GLY A 98 -13.63 -5.48 3.25
N PHE A 99 -13.77 -5.79 1.97
CA PHE A 99 -13.14 -6.94 1.33
C PHE A 99 -12.41 -6.50 0.07
N THR A 100 -11.23 -7.04 -0.20
CA THR A 100 -10.46 -6.76 -1.42
C THR A 100 -10.05 -8.04 -2.13
N ASP A 101 -9.84 -7.95 -3.43
CA ASP A 101 -9.20 -8.96 -4.27
C ASP A 101 -7.70 -8.67 -4.49
N ASP A 102 -7.17 -7.66 -3.79
CA ASP A 102 -5.79 -7.15 -3.90
C ASP A 102 -5.48 -6.49 -5.26
N THR A 103 -6.50 -6.20 -6.08
CA THR A 103 -6.32 -5.43 -7.32
C THR A 103 -6.03 -3.96 -7.00
N THR A 104 -4.84 -3.48 -7.39
CA THR A 104 -4.40 -2.10 -7.20
C THR A 104 -4.24 -1.32 -8.52
N TRP A 105 -4.56 -0.03 -8.51
CA TRP A 105 -4.25 0.91 -9.60
C TRP A 105 -3.64 2.20 -9.03
N ASN A 106 -2.47 2.62 -9.50
CA ASN A 106 -1.78 3.81 -9.00
C ASN A 106 -1.66 3.86 -7.46
N GLY A 107 -1.50 2.71 -6.81
CA GLY A 107 -1.45 2.59 -5.35
C GLY A 107 -2.82 2.63 -4.64
N PHE A 108 -3.92 2.70 -5.38
CA PHE A 108 -5.29 2.67 -4.84
C PHE A 108 -5.90 1.27 -4.97
N LEU A 109 -6.60 0.83 -3.91
CA LEU A 109 -7.16 -0.50 -3.77
C LEU A 109 -8.67 -0.52 -4.06
N ASN A 110 -9.15 -1.59 -4.71
CA ASN A 110 -10.58 -1.89 -4.83
C ASN A 110 -11.10 -2.52 -3.53
N VAL A 111 -12.09 -1.88 -2.90
CA VAL A 111 -12.65 -2.33 -1.61
C VAL A 111 -14.16 -2.50 -1.68
N ARG A 112 -14.66 -3.73 -1.52
CA ARG A 112 -16.09 -4.01 -1.36
C ARG A 112 -16.53 -3.67 0.05
N VAL A 113 -17.59 -2.87 0.15
CA VAL A 113 -18.09 -2.37 1.42
C VAL A 113 -19.34 -3.16 1.84
N PRO A 114 -19.35 -3.72 3.06
CA PRO A 114 -20.54 -4.36 3.60
C PRO A 114 -21.73 -3.39 3.64
N VAL A 115 -22.93 -3.88 3.35
CA VAL A 115 -24.17 -3.09 3.39
C VAL A 115 -24.37 -2.40 4.76
N SER A 116 -23.89 -3.00 5.84
CA SER A 116 -23.92 -2.41 7.19
C SER A 116 -22.99 -1.21 7.38
N ALA A 117 -21.86 -1.17 6.68
CA ALA A 117 -20.87 -0.08 6.74
C ALA A 117 -21.20 1.05 5.75
N TRP A 118 -21.95 0.75 4.69
CA TRP A 118 -22.26 1.68 3.61
C TRP A 118 -22.80 3.05 4.03
N PRO A 119 -23.75 3.18 4.98
CA PRO A 119 -24.26 4.50 5.38
C PRO A 119 -23.19 5.43 5.96
N TYR A 120 -22.18 4.87 6.61
CA TYR A 120 -21.08 5.62 7.21
C TYR A 120 -20.04 6.00 6.16
N VAL A 121 -19.70 5.07 5.26
CA VAL A 121 -18.84 5.33 4.11
C VAL A 121 -19.42 6.43 3.21
N LEU A 122 -20.73 6.39 2.95
CA LEU A 122 -21.43 7.39 2.17
C LEU A 122 -21.36 8.79 2.82
N ALA A 123 -21.44 8.86 4.16
CA ALA A 123 -21.31 10.11 4.89
C ALA A 123 -19.91 10.73 4.72
N GLU A 124 -18.85 9.91 4.79
CA GLU A 124 -17.48 10.37 4.54
C GLU A 124 -17.26 10.81 3.09
N LEU A 125 -17.76 10.05 2.10
CA LEU A 125 -17.69 10.45 0.69
C LEU A 125 -18.39 11.79 0.43
N MET A 126 -19.54 12.02 1.05
CA MET A 126 -20.26 13.30 0.95
C MET A 126 -19.53 14.43 1.67
N ALA A 127 -18.85 14.15 2.79
CA ALA A 127 -18.05 15.13 3.52
C ALA A 127 -16.81 15.54 2.74
N GLY A 128 -16.15 14.59 2.07
CA GLY A 128 -14.96 14.82 1.24
C GLY A 128 -15.24 15.41 -0.15
N ALA A 129 -16.50 15.65 -0.51
CA ALA A 129 -16.88 16.27 -1.78
C ALA A 129 -16.77 17.82 -1.77
N ASP A 130 -16.24 18.42 -0.72
CA ASP A 130 -15.96 19.87 -0.58
C ASP A 130 -17.12 20.77 -1.06
N GLU A 131 -18.34 20.46 -0.63
CA GLU A 131 -19.58 21.19 -0.98
C GLU A 131 -20.02 21.13 -2.45
N ASP A 132 -19.42 20.27 -3.29
CA ASP A 132 -19.87 20.05 -4.66
C ASP A 132 -21.28 19.41 -4.67
N ALA A 133 -22.29 20.24 -4.93
CA ALA A 133 -23.68 19.86 -4.91
C ALA A 133 -24.03 18.77 -5.94
N GLU A 134 -23.36 18.73 -7.09
CA GLU A 134 -23.62 17.72 -8.12
C GLU A 134 -23.10 16.35 -7.68
N THR A 135 -21.88 16.31 -7.16
CA THR A 135 -21.26 15.10 -6.59
C THR A 135 -22.00 14.58 -5.36
N ILE A 136 -22.37 15.47 -4.42
CA ILE A 136 -23.15 15.10 -3.23
C ILE A 136 -24.52 14.52 -3.62
N GLU A 137 -25.20 15.10 -4.60
CA GLU A 137 -26.49 14.58 -5.06
C GLU A 137 -26.36 13.29 -5.87
N ALA A 138 -25.24 13.09 -6.58
CA ALA A 138 -24.91 11.79 -7.18
C ALA A 138 -24.72 10.74 -6.09
N TYR A 139 -24.01 11.05 -5.01
CA TYR A 139 -23.82 10.15 -3.88
C TYR A 139 -25.12 9.78 -3.16
N ARG A 140 -26.02 10.74 -2.90
CA ARG A 140 -27.33 10.47 -2.29
C ARG A 140 -28.22 9.53 -3.11
N ARG A 141 -28.04 9.50 -4.44
CA ARG A 141 -28.78 8.60 -5.33
C ARG A 141 -28.29 7.17 -5.28
N ILE A 142 -27.10 6.93 -4.70
CA ILE A 142 -26.57 5.58 -4.45
C ILE A 142 -27.34 4.99 -3.26
N GLY A 143 -28.25 4.06 -3.53
CA GLY A 143 -28.98 3.34 -2.48
C GLY A 143 -28.06 2.44 -1.63
N THR A 144 -28.63 1.71 -0.68
CA THR A 144 -27.90 0.66 0.06
C THR A 144 -27.73 -0.57 -0.83
N ALA A 145 -26.57 -0.68 -1.47
CA ALA A 145 -26.17 -1.84 -2.25
C ALA A 145 -24.84 -2.40 -1.74
N ASP A 146 -24.58 -3.67 -2.08
CA ASP A 146 -23.23 -4.21 -2.06
C ASP A 146 -22.46 -3.51 -3.17
N GLY A 147 -21.42 -2.77 -2.81
CA GLY A 147 -20.76 -1.83 -3.72
C GLY A 147 -19.28 -1.69 -3.43
N LEU A 148 -18.57 -1.19 -4.43
CA LEU A 148 -17.13 -1.04 -4.39
C LEU A 148 -16.78 0.42 -4.06
N VAL A 149 -15.78 0.63 -3.24
CA VAL A 149 -15.07 1.90 -3.13
C VAL A 149 -13.71 1.71 -3.78
N CYS A 150 -13.43 2.56 -4.76
CA CYS A 150 -12.11 2.70 -5.33
C CYS A 150 -11.48 3.96 -4.75
N LEU A 151 -10.39 3.84 -3.99
CA LEU A 151 -9.81 4.94 -3.22
C LEU A 151 -9.37 6.14 -4.07
N SER A 152 -9.24 5.98 -5.40
CA SER A 152 -8.93 7.05 -6.35
C SER A 152 -10.14 7.71 -7.03
N ASN A 153 -11.29 7.02 -7.04
CA ASN A 153 -12.48 7.39 -7.82
C ASN A 153 -13.76 7.50 -6.97
N GLY A 154 -13.67 7.27 -5.65
CA GLY A 154 -14.83 7.24 -4.76
C GLY A 154 -15.63 5.95 -4.91
N PHE A 155 -16.96 6.05 -4.80
CA PHE A 155 -17.83 4.88 -4.96
C PHE A 155 -17.98 4.44 -6.42
N ALA A 156 -17.92 3.14 -6.65
CA ALA A 156 -18.22 2.49 -7.92
C ALA A 156 -19.10 1.24 -7.70
N THR A 157 -19.85 0.87 -8.74
CA THR A 157 -20.58 -0.42 -8.77
C THR A 157 -19.83 -1.50 -9.54
N GLN A 158 -18.69 -1.14 -10.11
CA GLN A 158 -17.81 -2.00 -10.90
C GLN A 158 -16.40 -1.86 -10.37
N GLU A 159 -15.62 -2.93 -10.48
CA GLU A 159 -14.17 -2.92 -10.24
C GLU A 159 -13.53 -1.82 -11.08
N ALA A 160 -12.82 -0.91 -10.41
CA ALA A 160 -11.98 0.01 -11.11
C ALA A 160 -10.81 -0.82 -11.63
N MET A 161 -10.94 -1.22 -12.89
CA MET A 161 -9.85 -1.70 -13.74
C MET A 161 -9.58 -0.58 -14.75
N PRO A 162 -9.18 0.62 -14.29
CA PRO A 162 -9.10 1.74 -15.20
C PRO A 162 -8.00 1.40 -16.21
N THR A 163 -8.41 1.39 -17.47
CA THR A 163 -7.50 1.20 -18.58
C THR A 163 -7.16 2.60 -19.07
N TRP A 164 -5.93 2.82 -19.49
CA TRP A 164 -5.52 4.11 -20.05
C TRP A 164 -6.51 4.71 -21.09
N PRO A 165 -7.26 3.95 -21.93
CA PRO A 165 -8.22 4.54 -22.86
C PRO A 165 -9.35 5.32 -22.20
N GLU A 166 -9.69 5.03 -20.93
CA GLU A 166 -10.72 5.77 -20.20
C GLU A 166 -10.24 7.17 -19.78
N PHE A 167 -8.95 7.33 -19.49
CA PHE A 167 -8.36 8.63 -19.13
C PHE A 167 -7.94 9.46 -20.33
N PHE A 168 -7.68 8.80 -21.46
CA PHE A 168 -7.21 9.43 -22.70
C PHE A 168 -8.17 9.10 -23.87
N PRO A 169 -9.43 9.57 -23.83
CA PRO A 169 -10.45 9.21 -24.82
C PRO A 169 -10.17 9.72 -26.24
N ASP A 170 -9.28 10.71 -26.37
CA ASP A 170 -8.80 11.27 -27.63
C ASP A 170 -7.52 10.61 -28.16
N TYR A 171 -6.94 9.67 -27.41
CA TYR A 171 -5.77 8.90 -27.83
C TYR A 171 -6.14 7.81 -28.84
N PRO A 172 -5.56 7.80 -30.07
CA PRO A 172 -5.85 6.77 -31.07
C PRO A 172 -5.33 5.39 -30.64
N ILE A 173 -6.23 4.49 -30.27
CA ILE A 173 -5.89 3.16 -29.70
C ILE A 173 -5.02 2.32 -30.62
N ASP A 174 -5.24 2.40 -31.93
CA ASP A 174 -4.47 1.68 -32.95
C ASP A 174 -3.03 2.14 -33.08
N THR A 175 -2.70 3.32 -32.53
CA THR A 175 -1.33 3.84 -32.50
C THR A 175 -0.57 3.41 -31.25
N MET A 176 -1.24 2.89 -30.21
CA MET A 176 -0.57 2.45 -28.98
C MET A 176 0.40 1.29 -29.28
N VAL A 177 1.61 1.39 -28.73
CA VAL A 177 2.62 0.33 -28.84
C VAL A 177 2.24 -0.88 -27.98
N PRO A 178 2.76 -2.09 -28.27
CA PRO A 178 2.46 -3.27 -27.47
C PRO A 178 2.97 -3.11 -26.03
N ILE A 179 2.07 -3.01 -25.05
CA ILE A 179 2.43 -2.95 -23.63
C ILE A 179 2.47 -4.38 -23.05
N PRO A 180 3.59 -4.81 -22.44
CA PRO A 180 3.66 -6.11 -21.77
C PRO A 180 2.65 -6.23 -20.61
N SER A 181 2.04 -7.40 -20.47
CA SER A 181 0.98 -7.66 -19.47
C SER A 181 1.46 -7.62 -18.02
N GLU A 182 2.76 -7.80 -17.82
CA GLU A 182 3.45 -7.76 -16.54
C GLU A 182 3.72 -6.33 -16.05
N TRP A 183 3.57 -5.32 -16.92
CA TRP A 183 3.73 -3.93 -16.51
C TRP A 183 2.49 -3.43 -15.78
N SER A 184 2.73 -2.62 -14.75
CA SER A 184 1.65 -1.97 -14.01
C SER A 184 1.09 -0.81 -14.83
N GLU A 185 -0.23 -0.70 -14.91
CA GLU A 185 -0.89 0.49 -15.44
C GLU A 185 -0.74 1.64 -14.43
N MET A 186 -0.09 2.72 -14.85
CA MET A 186 0.22 3.88 -14.00
C MET A 186 -0.37 5.19 -14.53
N SER A 187 -1.10 5.14 -15.65
CA SER A 187 -1.76 6.30 -16.24
C SER A 187 -2.64 7.03 -15.23
N TRP A 188 -2.56 8.35 -15.17
CA TRP A 188 -3.43 9.16 -14.30
C TRP A 188 -4.19 10.24 -15.08
N ARG A 189 -5.41 10.56 -14.61
CA ARG A 189 -6.20 11.67 -15.18
C ARG A 189 -5.43 12.99 -15.04
N HIS A 190 -5.32 13.73 -16.15
CA HIS A 190 -4.54 14.98 -16.28
C HIS A 190 -3.03 14.82 -16.47
N GLU A 191 -2.50 13.61 -16.63
CA GLU A 191 -1.18 13.46 -17.27
C GLU A 191 -1.28 13.81 -18.77
N THR A 192 -0.13 14.05 -19.39
CA THR A 192 -0.03 14.41 -20.81
C THR A 192 -0.23 13.20 -21.73
N ALA A 193 0.05 12.00 -21.21
CA ALA A 193 0.03 10.75 -21.96
C ALA A 193 -0.17 9.55 -21.03
N PRO A 194 -0.66 8.41 -21.57
CA PRO A 194 -0.66 7.12 -20.87
C PRO A 194 0.72 6.75 -20.33
N SER A 195 0.76 6.07 -19.18
CA SER A 195 2.01 5.69 -18.54
C SER A 195 1.97 4.30 -17.88
N PHE A 196 3.11 3.61 -17.91
CA PHE A 196 3.22 2.21 -17.48
C PHE A 196 4.49 1.96 -16.67
N GLY A 197 4.39 1.12 -15.65
CA GLY A 197 5.47 0.79 -14.72
C GLY A 197 6.05 -0.59 -14.98
N PRO A 198 7.24 -0.69 -15.61
CA PRO A 198 7.89 -1.98 -15.85
C PRO A 198 8.50 -2.63 -14.60
N CYS A 199 8.86 -1.83 -13.59
CA CYS A 199 9.43 -2.31 -12.33
C CYS A 199 9.42 -1.22 -11.26
N VAL A 200 9.51 -1.65 -10.01
CA VAL A 200 9.74 -0.80 -8.83
C VAL A 200 11.04 -1.24 -8.20
N GLY A 201 11.86 -0.30 -7.71
CA GLY A 201 13.10 -0.61 -6.97
C GLY A 201 12.82 -1.00 -5.50
N PRO A 202 13.81 -1.55 -4.78
CA PRO A 202 13.59 -2.12 -3.44
C PRO A 202 13.17 -1.11 -2.37
N MET A 203 13.25 0.20 -2.62
CA MET A 203 12.72 1.22 -1.73
C MET A 203 11.46 1.93 -2.27
N GLY A 204 10.79 1.34 -3.26
CA GLY A 204 9.64 1.96 -3.90
C GLY A 204 10.00 2.89 -5.07
N GLU A 205 11.24 2.84 -5.57
CA GLU A 205 11.71 3.63 -6.71
C GLU A 205 11.08 3.14 -8.03
N ALA A 206 9.86 3.59 -8.31
CA ALA A 206 9.14 3.20 -9.53
C ALA A 206 9.86 3.71 -10.79
N ALA A 207 10.09 2.81 -11.75
CA ALA A 207 10.41 3.17 -13.12
C ALA A 207 9.11 3.26 -13.93
N GLN A 208 9.01 4.23 -14.83
CA GLN A 208 7.77 4.55 -15.54
C GLN A 208 8.07 5.04 -16.95
N ILE A 209 7.34 4.52 -17.95
CA ILE A 209 7.37 5.00 -19.33
C ILE A 209 6.06 5.72 -19.64
N TRP A 210 6.16 6.93 -20.19
CA TRP A 210 5.04 7.65 -20.82
C TRP A 210 5.07 7.41 -22.33
N VAL A 211 3.89 7.18 -22.90
CA VAL A 211 3.70 6.91 -24.32
C VAL A 211 2.80 7.99 -24.91
N ASP A 212 3.42 9.08 -25.37
CA ASP A 212 2.74 10.23 -25.97
C ASP A 212 2.15 9.89 -27.34
N TYR A 213 1.36 10.82 -27.90
CA TYR A 213 0.69 10.68 -29.18
C TYR A 213 1.70 10.41 -30.32
N GLU A 214 1.35 9.50 -31.22
CA GLU A 214 2.16 9.23 -32.41
C GLU A 214 2.35 10.50 -33.26
N LEU A 215 1.28 11.27 -33.45
CA LEU A 215 1.30 12.52 -34.20
C LEU A 215 1.80 13.66 -33.30
N PRO A 216 2.93 14.32 -33.63
CA PRO A 216 3.47 15.41 -32.81
C PRO A 216 2.47 16.55 -32.56
N ALA A 217 1.59 16.83 -33.52
CA ALA A 217 0.59 17.90 -33.39
C ALA A 217 -0.50 17.63 -32.33
N MET A 218 -0.59 16.41 -31.79
CA MET A 218 -1.51 16.03 -30.71
C MET A 218 -0.84 16.02 -29.33
N ARG A 219 0.49 16.07 -29.27
CA ARG A 219 1.25 16.16 -28.01
C ARG A 219 1.03 17.53 -27.38
N GLU A 220 1.13 17.62 -26.05
CA GLU A 220 1.10 18.92 -25.35
C GLU A 220 2.20 19.86 -25.89
N PHE A 221 3.38 19.29 -26.14
CA PHE A 221 4.52 19.94 -26.78
C PHE A 221 4.88 19.17 -28.06
N PRO A 222 4.67 19.75 -29.26
CA PRO A 222 4.94 19.05 -30.51
C PRO A 222 6.41 18.64 -30.71
N GLU A 223 7.34 19.28 -30.02
CA GLU A 223 8.76 18.95 -30.01
C GLU A 223 9.15 17.84 -29.03
N ALA A 224 8.27 17.49 -28.08
CA ALA A 224 8.54 16.42 -27.11
C ALA A 224 8.62 15.08 -27.82
N ALA A 225 9.45 14.18 -27.28
CA ALA A 225 9.56 12.83 -27.79
C ALA A 225 8.28 12.02 -27.54
N ARG A 226 8.06 10.98 -28.35
CA ARG A 226 6.93 10.06 -28.15
C ARG A 226 7.07 9.23 -26.87
N PHE A 227 8.28 8.80 -26.54
CA PHE A 227 8.54 7.93 -25.41
C PHE A 227 9.48 8.61 -24.43
N THR A 228 9.06 8.68 -23.17
CA THR A 228 9.89 9.16 -22.07
C THR A 228 9.92 8.08 -21.02
N PHE A 229 11.08 7.49 -20.77
CA PHE A 229 11.29 6.52 -19.70
C PHE A 229 12.07 7.18 -18.58
N SER A 230 11.50 7.18 -17.38
CA SER A 230 12.12 7.78 -16.20
C SER A 230 12.16 6.81 -15.03
N ARG A 231 13.07 7.06 -14.11
CA ARG A 231 13.13 6.42 -12.80
C ARG A 231 12.85 7.45 -11.73
N ARG A 232 12.00 7.09 -10.77
CA ARG A 232 11.84 7.82 -9.52
C ARG A 232 12.97 7.46 -8.55
N ASP A 233 13.54 8.44 -7.85
CA ASP A 233 14.47 8.16 -6.77
C ASP A 233 13.76 7.99 -5.41
N ALA A 234 14.53 7.76 -4.34
CA ALA A 234 14.01 7.55 -2.99
C ALA A 234 13.29 8.78 -2.39
N ILE A 235 13.48 10.00 -2.93
CA ILE A 235 12.76 11.21 -2.49
C ILE A 235 11.59 11.56 -3.41
N GLY A 236 11.34 10.75 -4.45
CA GLY A 236 10.22 10.93 -5.37
C GLY A 236 10.56 11.73 -6.63
N GLU A 237 11.80 12.17 -6.83
CA GLU A 237 12.20 12.92 -8.02
C GLU A 237 12.37 12.02 -9.24
N LEU A 238 11.91 12.48 -10.41
CA LEU A 238 12.00 11.75 -11.66
C LEU A 238 13.30 12.10 -12.40
N THR A 239 14.08 11.08 -12.74
CA THR A 239 15.25 11.18 -13.63
C THR A 239 14.93 10.51 -14.96
N VAL A 240 15.02 11.26 -16.05
CA VAL A 240 14.85 10.74 -17.41
C VAL A 240 16.04 9.83 -17.76
N ILE A 241 15.73 8.58 -18.11
CA ILE A 241 16.70 7.57 -18.57
C ILE A 241 16.77 7.56 -20.09
N TYR A 242 15.61 7.70 -20.75
CA TYR A 242 15.49 7.73 -22.20
C TYR A 242 14.37 8.69 -22.62
N GLU A 243 14.61 9.42 -23.69
CA GLU A 243 13.65 10.31 -24.35
C GLU A 243 13.88 10.21 -25.86
N GLY A 244 12.89 9.72 -26.60
CA GLY A 244 13.01 9.52 -28.05
C GLY A 244 11.75 8.98 -28.72
N ASP A 245 11.79 8.84 -30.04
CA ASP A 245 10.65 8.33 -30.84
C ASP A 245 10.81 6.84 -31.22
N ASP A 246 11.90 6.17 -30.81
CA ASP A 246 12.13 4.74 -31.07
C ASP A 246 11.68 3.89 -29.86
N TYR A 247 10.66 3.06 -30.07
CA TYR A 247 10.13 2.17 -29.04
C TYR A 247 11.07 1.01 -28.71
N ALA A 248 11.80 0.49 -29.69
CA ALA A 248 12.74 -0.62 -29.45
C ALA A 248 13.95 -0.15 -28.63
N GLU A 249 14.40 1.09 -28.83
CA GLU A 249 15.43 1.71 -28.00
C GLU A 249 14.92 1.93 -26.56
N ALA A 250 13.68 2.42 -26.40
CA ALA A 250 13.03 2.54 -25.09
C ALA A 250 12.98 1.20 -24.35
N LEU A 251 12.57 0.12 -25.05
CA LEU A 251 12.53 -1.24 -24.50
C LEU A 251 13.91 -1.72 -24.05
N GLY A 252 14.99 -1.38 -24.78
CA GLY A 252 16.35 -1.70 -24.36
C GLY A 252 16.72 -1.08 -23.02
N HIS A 253 16.37 0.20 -22.80
CA HIS A 253 16.58 0.87 -21.52
C HIS A 253 15.72 0.30 -20.40
N ILE A 254 14.45 0.01 -20.68
CA ILE A 254 13.53 -0.61 -19.73
C ILE A 254 14.04 -1.98 -19.29
N ALA A 255 14.47 -2.81 -20.23
CA ALA A 255 14.99 -4.15 -19.94
C ALA A 255 16.25 -4.11 -19.05
N ILE A 256 17.09 -3.07 -19.17
CA ILE A 256 18.26 -2.87 -18.29
C ILE A 256 17.77 -2.54 -16.87
N GLU A 257 16.80 -1.63 -16.74
CA GLU A 257 16.27 -1.19 -15.46
C GLU A 257 15.51 -2.33 -14.75
N THR A 258 14.67 -3.09 -15.46
CA THR A 258 13.95 -4.25 -14.93
C THR A 258 14.90 -5.30 -14.38
N LEU A 259 16.00 -5.62 -15.09
CA LEU A 259 17.01 -6.53 -14.58
C LEU A 259 17.73 -5.95 -13.35
N ALA A 260 18.02 -4.65 -13.34
CA ALA A 260 18.64 -3.99 -12.19
C ALA A 260 17.75 -4.05 -10.94
N CYS A 261 16.44 -3.79 -11.09
CA CYS A 261 15.45 -3.96 -10.03
C CYS A 261 15.41 -5.41 -9.55
N ALA A 262 15.21 -6.38 -10.44
CA ALA A 262 15.11 -7.79 -10.07
C ALA A 262 16.36 -8.28 -9.32
N PHE A 263 17.55 -7.90 -9.80
CA PHE A 263 18.80 -8.21 -9.12
C PHE A 263 18.85 -7.60 -7.71
N ALA A 264 18.45 -6.34 -7.55
CA ALA A 264 18.47 -5.68 -6.26
C ALA A 264 17.47 -6.29 -5.25
N HIS A 265 16.27 -6.73 -5.69
CA HIS A 265 15.32 -7.45 -4.84
C HIS A 265 15.89 -8.78 -4.38
N LEU A 266 16.46 -9.59 -5.28
CA LEU A 266 17.03 -10.88 -4.89
C LEU A 266 18.20 -10.73 -3.90
N ILE A 267 19.01 -9.66 -4.02
CA ILE A 267 20.02 -9.35 -3.00
C ILE A 267 19.35 -8.99 -1.67
N ALA A 268 18.31 -8.15 -1.70
CA ALA A 268 17.57 -7.74 -0.51
C ALA A 268 16.90 -8.90 0.25
N GLU A 269 16.45 -9.92 -0.47
CA GLU A 269 15.84 -11.12 0.10
C GLU A 269 16.84 -12.05 0.78
N GLN A 270 18.11 -12.03 0.34
CA GLN A 270 19.16 -12.87 0.91
C GLN A 270 19.86 -12.23 2.11
N LEU A 271 19.69 -10.92 2.31
CA LEU A 271 20.33 -10.17 3.38
C LEU A 271 19.33 -9.78 4.46
N ASP A 272 19.72 -9.95 5.72
CA ASP A 272 18.96 -9.32 6.80
C ASP A 272 19.07 -7.77 6.74
N PRO A 273 18.20 -7.02 7.44
CA PRO A 273 18.24 -5.55 7.41
C PRO A 273 19.57 -4.92 7.81
N ALA A 274 20.33 -5.52 8.73
CA ALA A 274 21.62 -5.02 9.16
C ALA A 274 22.70 -5.28 8.12
N GLU A 275 22.71 -6.47 7.50
CA GLU A 275 23.60 -6.84 6.40
C GLU A 275 23.33 -5.97 5.16
N TRP A 276 22.06 -5.77 4.79
CA TRP A 276 21.63 -4.89 3.71
C TRP A 276 22.15 -3.46 3.92
N ARG A 277 21.93 -2.91 5.11
CA ARG A 277 22.40 -1.58 5.48
C ARG A 277 23.93 -1.47 5.39
N ASP A 278 24.66 -2.43 5.96
CA ASP A 278 26.13 -2.43 5.94
C ASP A 278 26.66 -2.51 4.50
N MET A 279 26.09 -3.40 3.68
CA MET A 279 26.41 -3.53 2.26
C MET A 279 26.22 -2.20 1.51
N ARG A 280 25.05 -1.55 1.66
CA ARG A 280 24.75 -0.28 0.97
C ARG A 280 25.63 0.88 1.41
N VAL A 281 25.99 0.95 2.69
CA VAL A 281 26.91 1.96 3.22
C VAL A 281 28.33 1.73 2.69
N ARG A 282 28.82 0.49 2.67
CA ARG A 282 30.16 0.17 2.13
C ARG A 282 30.27 0.54 0.65
N ASN A 283 29.21 0.31 -0.12
CA ASN A 283 29.17 0.66 -1.54
C ASN A 283 29.36 2.17 -1.82
N GLN A 284 29.15 3.06 -0.86
CA GLN A 284 29.44 4.49 -1.02
C GLN A 284 30.93 4.80 -1.23
N THR A 285 31.81 3.91 -0.74
CA THR A 285 33.27 4.15 -0.69
C THR A 285 34.09 3.08 -1.40
N ILE A 286 33.44 2.03 -1.90
CA ILE A 286 34.11 0.93 -2.59
C ILE A 286 34.66 1.38 -3.96
N GLU A 287 35.68 0.69 -4.45
CA GLU A 287 36.26 0.98 -5.76
C GLU A 287 35.23 0.86 -6.89
N PRO A 288 35.28 1.73 -7.91
CA PRO A 288 34.40 1.63 -9.06
C PRO A 288 34.46 0.23 -9.70
N ARG A 289 33.29 -0.35 -9.99
CA ARG A 289 33.08 -1.70 -10.56
C ARG A 289 33.25 -2.87 -9.58
N VAL A 290 33.39 -2.58 -8.28
CA VAL A 290 33.27 -3.58 -7.21
C VAL A 290 31.94 -3.34 -6.48
N CYS A 291 31.34 -4.40 -5.94
CA CYS A 291 30.15 -4.30 -5.09
C CYS A 291 30.40 -5.04 -3.77
N ALA A 292 30.06 -4.40 -2.66
CA ALA A 292 30.14 -4.96 -1.31
C ALA A 292 29.21 -6.15 -1.12
N SER A 293 28.22 -6.38 -2.00
CA SER A 293 27.33 -7.54 -1.93
C SER A 293 28.09 -8.88 -1.96
N HIS A 294 29.28 -8.92 -2.59
CA HIS A 294 30.15 -10.11 -2.59
C HIS A 294 30.71 -10.50 -1.22
N ASP A 295 30.68 -9.59 -0.23
CA ASP A 295 31.07 -9.92 1.15
C ASP A 295 29.99 -10.73 1.88
N PHE A 296 28.76 -10.75 1.36
CA PHE A 296 27.60 -11.35 2.02
C PHE A 296 27.00 -12.51 1.21
N VAL A 297 26.96 -12.40 -0.12
CA VAL A 297 26.34 -13.38 -1.02
C VAL A 297 27.15 -13.56 -2.31
N ASP A 298 26.93 -14.67 -3.02
CA ASP A 298 27.47 -14.83 -4.37
C ASP A 298 26.64 -14.01 -5.37
N ALA A 299 26.92 -12.70 -5.43
CA ALA A 299 26.16 -11.77 -6.25
C ALA A 299 26.18 -12.09 -7.76
N ASN A 300 27.14 -12.89 -8.25
CA ASN A 300 27.12 -13.35 -9.64
C ASN A 300 26.03 -14.40 -9.87
N MET A 301 25.84 -15.29 -8.91
CA MET A 301 24.77 -16.29 -8.95
C MET A 301 23.40 -15.63 -8.81
N VAL A 302 23.29 -14.59 -7.96
CA VAL A 302 22.06 -13.80 -7.83
C VAL A 302 21.73 -13.04 -9.11
N MET A 303 22.73 -12.43 -9.76
CA MET A 303 22.52 -11.78 -11.06
C MET A 303 22.12 -12.79 -12.14
N LEU A 304 22.70 -13.99 -12.14
CA LEU A 304 22.30 -15.06 -13.08
C LEU A 304 20.83 -15.45 -12.88
N GLU A 305 20.37 -15.58 -11.64
CA GLU A 305 18.98 -15.86 -11.31
C GLU A 305 18.04 -14.73 -11.78
N ALA A 306 18.37 -13.47 -11.46
CA ALA A 306 17.60 -12.31 -11.92
C ALA A 306 17.51 -12.25 -13.46
N TRP A 307 18.62 -12.52 -14.13
CA TRP A 307 18.68 -12.55 -15.59
C TRP A 307 17.80 -13.67 -16.15
N GLN A 308 17.84 -14.88 -15.57
CA GLN A 308 16.96 -15.97 -16.00
C GLN A 308 15.47 -15.65 -15.82
N ALA A 309 15.10 -14.97 -14.74
CA ALA A 309 13.72 -14.60 -14.44
C ALA A 309 13.17 -13.50 -15.37
N THR A 310 14.00 -12.52 -15.72
CA THR A 310 13.59 -11.34 -16.50
C THR A 310 13.81 -11.49 -18.02
N ARG A 311 14.37 -12.63 -18.46
CA ARG A 311 14.62 -12.93 -19.87
C ARG A 311 13.33 -13.33 -20.60
N SER A 312 12.42 -12.39 -20.78
CA SER A 312 11.29 -12.55 -21.70
C SER A 312 11.68 -12.14 -23.13
N PRO A 313 11.35 -12.94 -24.17
CA PRO A 313 11.51 -12.54 -25.56
C PRO A 313 10.81 -11.22 -25.93
N THR A 314 9.77 -10.83 -25.19
CA THR A 314 9.04 -9.56 -25.39
C THR A 314 9.81 -8.34 -24.86
N ILE A 315 10.66 -8.51 -23.83
CA ILE A 315 11.38 -7.42 -23.16
C ILE A 315 12.77 -7.20 -23.78
N VAL A 316 13.40 -8.25 -24.32
CA VAL A 316 14.75 -8.17 -24.95
C VAL A 316 14.71 -7.58 -26.38
N GLY A 317 13.52 -7.31 -26.93
CA GLY A 317 13.33 -6.80 -28.29
C GLY A 317 13.79 -7.78 -29.39
N ASN A 318 14.30 -7.27 -30.51
CA ASN A 318 14.84 -8.08 -31.63
C ASN A 318 16.24 -8.67 -31.37
N GLY A 319 16.71 -8.68 -30.12
CA GLY A 319 18.00 -9.26 -29.74
C GLY A 319 18.00 -10.78 -29.91
N ASP A 320 19.06 -11.32 -30.52
CA ASP A 320 19.25 -12.76 -30.63
C ASP A 320 19.52 -13.33 -29.22
N ALA A 321 18.57 -14.12 -28.70
CA ALA A 321 18.66 -14.78 -27.41
C ALA A 321 19.84 -15.78 -27.32
N ASP A 322 20.53 -16.05 -28.42
CA ASP A 322 21.73 -16.89 -28.46
C ASP A 322 23.03 -16.08 -28.55
N ALA A 323 22.97 -14.74 -28.62
CA ALA A 323 24.15 -13.87 -28.72
C ALA A 323 24.69 -13.45 -27.34
N LEU A 324 25.48 -14.34 -26.72
CA LEU A 324 26.16 -14.16 -25.41
C LEU A 324 26.82 -12.79 -25.20
N GLY A 325 27.31 -12.13 -26.26
CA GLY A 325 27.94 -10.81 -26.19
C GLY A 325 26.97 -9.65 -25.94
N SER A 326 25.73 -9.74 -26.45
CA SER A 326 24.67 -8.75 -26.19
C SER A 326 24.16 -8.88 -24.76
N ASP A 327 23.99 -10.12 -24.29
CA ASP A 327 23.58 -10.40 -22.90
C ASP A 327 24.60 -9.86 -21.89
N LEU A 328 25.90 -9.99 -22.15
CA LEU A 328 26.92 -9.50 -21.22
C LEU A 328 26.95 -7.96 -21.13
N HIS A 329 26.72 -7.24 -22.24
CA HIS A 329 26.59 -5.78 -22.19
C HIS A 329 25.37 -5.37 -21.36
N HIS A 330 24.23 -6.04 -21.58
CA HIS A 330 22.98 -5.83 -20.86
C HIS A 330 23.14 -6.06 -19.35
N VAL A 331 23.72 -7.20 -18.97
CA VAL A 331 23.98 -7.57 -17.56
C VAL A 331 24.95 -6.56 -16.90
N ASN A 332 26.00 -6.14 -17.59
CA ASN A 332 26.93 -5.14 -17.06
C ASN A 332 26.29 -3.76 -16.91
N ALA A 333 25.39 -3.38 -17.82
CA ALA A 333 24.62 -2.15 -17.72
C ALA A 333 23.67 -2.21 -16.51
N ALA A 334 22.91 -3.31 -16.37
CA ALA A 334 22.00 -3.53 -15.24
C ALA A 334 22.75 -3.57 -13.91
N TRP A 335 23.93 -4.20 -13.85
CA TRP A 335 24.82 -4.16 -12.68
C TRP A 335 25.21 -2.73 -12.32
N SER A 336 25.59 -1.92 -13.32
CA SER A 336 25.98 -0.52 -13.10
C SER A 336 24.81 0.33 -12.58
N VAL A 337 23.61 0.07 -13.09
CA VAL A 337 22.38 0.70 -12.61
C VAL A 337 22.07 0.29 -11.18
N ALA A 338 22.00 -1.02 -10.91
CA ALA A 338 21.67 -1.56 -9.60
C ALA A 338 22.66 -1.09 -8.54
N THR A 339 23.96 -1.20 -8.81
CA THR A 339 24.99 -0.75 -7.86
C THR A 339 24.88 0.73 -7.55
N ARG A 340 24.68 1.57 -8.57
CA ARG A 340 24.61 3.02 -8.37
C ARG A 340 23.33 3.48 -7.67
N HIS A 341 22.18 2.92 -8.05
CA HIS A 341 20.89 3.50 -7.69
C HIS A 341 20.12 2.72 -6.62
N TYR A 342 20.35 1.41 -6.50
CA TYR A 342 19.59 0.57 -5.56
C TYR A 342 20.48 0.02 -4.43
N LEU A 343 21.67 -0.47 -4.75
CA LEU A 343 22.58 -1.10 -3.80
C LEU A 343 23.60 -0.15 -3.17
N THR A 344 23.58 1.14 -3.49
CA THR A 344 24.37 2.16 -2.78
C THR A 344 23.42 3.05 -1.98
N ALA A 345 23.75 3.31 -0.72
CA ALA A 345 22.93 4.16 0.12
C ALA A 345 22.99 5.63 -0.35
N SER A 346 21.84 6.22 -0.67
CA SER A 346 21.65 7.67 -0.78
C SER A 346 21.37 8.29 0.60
N SER A 347 21.21 9.61 0.72
CA SER A 347 20.88 10.23 2.01
C SER A 347 19.53 9.75 2.56
N GLU A 348 18.51 9.67 1.71
CA GLU A 348 17.20 9.11 2.07
C GLU A 348 17.25 7.58 2.16
N GLY A 349 18.06 6.95 1.29
CA GLY A 349 18.44 5.54 1.36
C GLY A 349 18.90 5.11 2.74
N SER A 350 19.83 5.84 3.32
CA SER A 350 20.36 5.58 4.66
C SER A 350 19.29 5.71 5.75
N ARG A 351 18.33 6.64 5.61
CA ARG A 351 17.23 6.79 6.58
C ARG A 351 16.31 5.57 6.56
N PHE A 352 15.94 5.10 5.36
CA PHE A 352 15.21 3.86 5.20
C PHE A 352 15.96 2.67 5.79
N ASP A 353 17.26 2.54 5.48
CA ASP A 353 18.08 1.43 5.99
C ASP A 353 18.19 1.46 7.53
N ASP A 354 18.43 2.63 8.13
CA ASP A 354 18.46 2.82 9.58
C ASP A 354 17.10 2.46 10.20
N TRP A 355 16.00 2.88 9.57
CA TRP A 355 14.65 2.57 10.01
C TRP A 355 14.33 1.07 9.93
N ARG A 356 14.72 0.39 8.85
CA ARG A 356 14.51 -1.06 8.64
C ARG A 356 15.14 -1.89 9.77
N VAL A 357 16.29 -1.47 10.27
CA VAL A 357 17.00 -2.09 11.41
C VAL A 357 16.23 -1.95 12.73
N THR A 358 15.35 -0.96 12.87
CA THR A 358 14.52 -0.79 14.08
C THR A 358 13.43 -1.86 14.20
N GLY A 359 13.03 -2.47 13.07
CA GLY A 359 12.03 -3.52 13.02
C GLY A 359 12.35 -4.69 13.93
N ARG A 360 11.36 -5.12 14.71
CA ARG A 360 11.49 -6.24 15.65
C ARG A 360 10.84 -7.47 15.06
N ASP A 361 11.64 -8.52 14.89
CA ASP A 361 11.13 -9.83 14.47
C ASP A 361 10.13 -10.39 15.51
N VAL A 362 8.99 -10.85 15.01
CA VAL A 362 7.88 -11.36 15.84
C VAL A 362 8.31 -12.58 16.66
N GLN A 363 9.13 -13.47 16.10
CA GLN A 363 9.59 -14.67 16.81
C GLN A 363 10.52 -14.29 17.98
N SER A 364 11.37 -13.30 17.78
CA SER A 364 12.26 -12.75 18.80
C SER A 364 11.49 -12.07 19.94
N LEU A 365 10.40 -11.35 19.63
CA LEU A 365 9.50 -10.76 20.62
C LEU A 365 8.76 -11.83 21.43
N ALA A 366 8.24 -12.86 20.76
CA ALA A 366 7.59 -14.00 21.40
C ALA A 366 8.56 -14.74 22.34
N ALA A 367 9.80 -15.00 21.90
CA ALA A 367 10.84 -15.61 22.72
C ALA A 367 11.21 -14.78 23.96
N ALA A 368 11.11 -13.45 23.88
CA ALA A 368 11.32 -12.54 24.99
C ALA A 368 10.12 -12.44 25.96
N GLY A 369 9.04 -13.19 25.73
CA GLY A 369 7.84 -13.19 26.56
C GLY A 369 7.03 -11.89 26.48
N ARG A 370 7.15 -11.15 25.37
CA ARG A 370 6.32 -9.96 25.11
C ARG A 370 4.91 -10.39 24.71
N ASP A 371 3.92 -9.72 25.29
CA ASP A 371 2.52 -9.90 24.90
C ASP A 371 2.31 -9.31 23.51
N LEU A 372 1.90 -10.14 22.55
CA LEU A 372 1.63 -9.78 21.15
C LEU A 372 0.12 -9.56 20.90
N ALA A 373 -0.70 -9.40 21.95
CA ALA A 373 -2.18 -9.33 21.90
C ALA A 373 -2.81 -8.28 20.97
N THR A 374 -2.03 -7.43 20.30
CA THR A 374 -2.50 -6.46 19.28
C THR A 374 -2.22 -6.91 17.85
N ILE A 375 -1.55 -8.04 17.64
CA ILE A 375 -1.43 -8.69 16.34
C ILE A 375 -2.59 -9.70 16.28
N PRO A 376 -3.50 -9.64 15.30
CA PRO A 376 -4.50 -10.70 15.12
C PRO A 376 -3.78 -12.06 15.15
N PRO A 377 -4.37 -13.12 15.74
CA PRO A 377 -3.67 -14.35 16.05
C PRO A 377 -3.05 -14.95 14.78
N SER A 378 -1.78 -14.65 14.58
CA SER A 378 -1.00 -15.10 13.47
C SER A 378 0.28 -15.67 14.04
N ASP A 379 0.42 -16.98 13.96
CA ASP A 379 1.67 -17.69 14.24
C ASP A 379 2.73 -17.42 13.13
N SER A 380 2.49 -16.45 12.23
CA SER A 380 3.33 -16.20 11.06
C SER A 380 4.55 -15.32 11.37
N ALA A 381 5.64 -15.58 10.65
CA ALA A 381 6.85 -14.75 10.71
C ALA A 381 6.53 -13.32 10.25
N GLY A 382 7.18 -12.32 10.84
CA GLY A 382 6.87 -10.92 10.56
C GLY A 382 7.78 -9.95 11.29
N ARG A 383 7.60 -8.65 11.02
CA ARG A 383 8.37 -7.56 11.64
C ARG A 383 7.43 -6.46 12.13
N VAL A 384 7.64 -6.02 13.36
CA VAL A 384 6.88 -4.93 13.99
C VAL A 384 7.71 -3.65 13.97
N TYR A 385 7.09 -2.56 13.50
CA TYR A 385 7.64 -1.21 13.48
C TYR A 385 6.76 -0.28 14.33
N SER A 386 7.23 0.94 14.60
CA SER A 386 6.45 1.91 15.39
C SER A 386 5.18 2.39 14.70
N VAL A 387 5.14 2.34 13.37
CA VAL A 387 4.01 2.82 12.55
C VAL A 387 3.03 1.73 12.12
N GLY A 388 3.41 0.46 12.21
CA GLY A 388 2.65 -0.66 11.68
C GLY A 388 3.45 -1.95 11.75
N PHE A 389 2.95 -3.01 11.14
CA PHE A 389 3.63 -4.30 11.13
C PHE A 389 3.53 -4.97 9.76
N VAL A 390 4.49 -5.83 9.48
CA VAL A 390 4.56 -6.66 8.28
C VAL A 390 4.46 -8.12 8.72
N GLN A 391 3.59 -8.91 8.08
CA GLN A 391 3.39 -10.32 8.41
C GLN A 391 3.38 -11.18 7.15
N ALA A 392 3.93 -12.39 7.26
CA ALA A 392 3.88 -13.35 6.16
C ALA A 392 2.44 -13.85 5.96
N TYR A 393 2.01 -13.93 4.69
CA TYR A 393 0.71 -14.45 4.28
C TYR A 393 0.84 -15.23 2.97
N GLY A 394 0.61 -16.54 3.01
CA GLY A 394 0.82 -17.41 1.85
C GLY A 394 2.28 -17.40 1.40
N THR A 395 2.53 -17.00 0.14
CA THR A 395 3.87 -16.85 -0.43
C THR A 395 4.42 -15.42 -0.37
N GLY A 396 3.63 -14.46 0.14
CA GLY A 396 3.99 -13.05 0.18
C GLY A 396 3.87 -12.46 1.59
N TRP A 397 3.69 -11.15 1.62
CA TRP A 397 3.71 -10.31 2.80
C TRP A 397 2.49 -9.41 2.83
N ILE A 398 1.98 -9.15 4.02
CA ILE A 398 0.95 -8.15 4.27
C ILE A 398 1.55 -7.05 5.13
N VAL A 399 1.36 -5.81 4.72
CA VAL A 399 1.63 -4.63 5.53
C VAL A 399 0.32 -4.16 6.12
N ASP A 400 0.29 -4.04 7.44
CA ASP A 400 -0.81 -3.48 8.19
C ASP A 400 -0.35 -2.16 8.83
N VAL A 401 -0.90 -1.03 8.35
CA VAL A 401 -0.59 0.32 8.85
C VAL A 401 -1.85 0.98 9.33
N SER A 402 -1.90 1.33 10.62
CA SER A 402 -3.12 1.80 11.27
C SER A 402 -4.28 0.82 11.03
N ASN A 403 -5.14 1.14 10.07
CA ASN A 403 -6.33 0.43 9.70
C ASN A 403 -6.33 0.02 8.22
N THR A 404 -5.19 0.07 7.52
CA THR A 404 -5.06 -0.33 6.11
C THR A 404 -4.21 -1.59 6.00
N SER A 405 -4.51 -2.45 5.02
CA SER A 405 -3.84 -3.74 4.84
C SER A 405 -3.56 -4.00 3.36
N GLN A 406 -2.29 -4.10 2.97
CA GLN A 406 -1.88 -4.29 1.57
C GLN A 406 -0.93 -5.49 1.43
N SER A 407 -1.07 -6.25 0.34
CA SER A 407 -0.22 -7.39 0.03
C SER A 407 0.96 -7.02 -0.88
N PHE A 408 2.06 -7.74 -0.71
CA PHE A 408 3.31 -7.57 -1.44
C PHE A 408 3.95 -8.93 -1.67
N ASP A 409 4.61 -9.11 -2.81
CA ASP A 409 5.33 -10.34 -3.11
C ASP A 409 6.62 -10.44 -2.31
N HIS A 410 7.33 -9.32 -2.14
CA HIS A 410 8.63 -9.27 -1.46
C HIS A 410 8.57 -8.53 -0.12
N LEU A 411 9.33 -9.01 0.87
CA LEU A 411 9.40 -8.37 2.20
C LEU A 411 9.89 -6.93 2.10
N ILE A 412 10.89 -6.71 1.23
CA ILE A 412 11.47 -5.37 1.11
C ILE A 412 10.48 -4.37 0.52
N ASP A 413 9.57 -4.79 -0.37
CA ASP A 413 8.51 -3.96 -0.92
C ASP A 413 7.48 -3.59 0.16
N ALA A 414 7.12 -4.57 0.99
CA ALA A 414 6.27 -4.36 2.15
C ALA A 414 6.89 -3.35 3.13
N GLU A 415 8.20 -3.46 3.39
CA GLU A 415 8.93 -2.52 4.24
C GLU A 415 9.06 -1.13 3.58
N ALA A 416 9.28 -1.06 2.28
CA ALA A 416 9.34 0.19 1.52
C ALA A 416 7.98 0.92 1.52
N HIS A 417 6.87 0.19 1.37
CA HIS A 417 5.54 0.76 1.50
C HIS A 417 5.32 1.32 2.91
N LEU A 418 5.62 0.55 3.96
CA LEU A 418 5.47 1.01 5.34
C LEU A 418 6.36 2.22 5.65
N TRP A 419 7.57 2.26 5.08
CA TRP A 419 8.45 3.42 5.14
C TRP A 419 7.83 4.66 4.51
N SER A 420 7.22 4.53 3.32
CA SER A 420 6.57 5.67 2.65
C SER A 420 5.47 6.29 3.52
N VAL A 421 4.73 5.47 4.29
CA VAL A 421 3.73 5.95 5.24
C VAL A 421 4.38 6.66 6.43
N PHE A 422 5.46 6.09 6.98
CA PHE A 422 6.24 6.72 8.05
C PHE A 422 6.82 8.07 7.64
N ALA A 423 7.52 8.13 6.50
CA ALA A 423 8.12 9.36 5.99
C ALA A 423 7.06 10.44 5.74
N SER A 424 5.91 10.06 5.16
CA SER A 424 4.78 10.98 4.95
C SER A 424 4.17 11.48 6.26
N ALA A 425 4.15 10.66 7.31
CA ALA A 425 3.69 11.07 8.63
C ALA A 425 4.69 12.04 9.30
N GLU A 426 6.00 11.80 9.19
CA GLU A 426 7.03 12.73 9.70
C GLU A 426 6.91 14.11 9.04
N SER A 427 6.76 14.15 7.71
CA SER A 427 6.62 15.43 6.97
C SER A 427 5.38 16.23 7.35
N ARG A 428 4.29 15.58 7.80
CA ARG A 428 3.09 16.27 8.29
C ARG A 428 3.26 16.93 9.66
N HIS A 429 4.27 16.53 10.43
CA HIS A 429 4.51 17.00 11.80
C HIS A 429 5.78 17.85 11.94
N ALA A 430 6.55 18.04 10.86
CA ALA A 430 7.68 18.95 10.76
C ALA A 430 7.22 20.36 10.32
#